data_AF-A0A847IMV7-F1
#
_entry.id   AF-A0A847IMV7-F1
#
_cell.length_a   1.000
_cell.length_b   1.000
_cell.length_c   1.000
_cell.angle_alpha   90.00
_cell.angle_beta   90.00
_cell.angle_gamma   90.00
#
_symmetry.space_group_name_H-M   'P 1'
#
loop_
_entity.id
_entity.type
_entity.pdbx_description
1 polymer ?
#
loop_
_entity_poly.entity_id
_entity_poly.type
_entity_poly.pdbx_seq_one_letter_code
_entity_poly.pdbx_strand_id
1 'polypeptide(L)'
;MTYYSISSIFSLLLYLFYLGLALYFIYDLIFRKHNPAKSLAWIVVMLLLPYVGLIIYIYVGRDFRKNKMYSRKGLHDERLKRELSALQVEQLNQAQENLPADIAVHKKLVFLALNNSRSILTVHNSTRLYYTGKEALEAMYESAGKARHHIHLQSFIIENDSVGTRWKNLLCRKAMEGVDVCVIYDDFGSWYLPKYFIKEMRTAGVHIEPFGKVGFPGLRAMINYRNHRKLLIVDGEEGDLGGVNIADRYYDGGSSLEWRDTQIRIRGEAVKQLESSFLMDWYFITHKNLRRRRHYSYQLPYLEEDTVPETCYMQIVSSGPDSDWADIMQLYLTTITEARTRISITTPYLIPNESILNALRTAALGGVEVRIMLPRESDARFVHYASLSYVTELLDAGVKVYMYTKGFIHSKTISIDG
;
A
#
# COMPACT_ATOMS: atom_id res chain seq x y z
N MET A 1 28.06 -46.88 -34.23
CA MET A 1 27.38 -46.41 -33.00
C MET A 1 27.66 -44.91 -32.85
N THR A 2 27.08 -44.09 -33.72
CA THR A 2 25.74 -43.47 -33.62
C THR A 2 25.75 -42.23 -32.72
N TYR A 3 26.03 -41.08 -33.35
CA TYR A 3 25.76 -39.73 -32.83
C TYR A 3 24.33 -39.61 -32.23
N TYR A 4 23.38 -40.35 -32.82
CA TYR A 4 22.01 -40.53 -32.33
C TYR A 4 21.90 -41.15 -30.92
N SER A 5 22.83 -42.03 -30.53
CA SER A 5 22.86 -42.62 -29.19
C SER A 5 23.30 -41.60 -28.14
N ILE A 6 24.33 -40.81 -28.46
CA ILE A 6 24.87 -39.78 -27.56
C ILE A 6 23.85 -38.66 -27.35
N SER A 7 23.19 -38.19 -28.41
CA SER A 7 22.13 -37.17 -28.31
C SER A 7 20.93 -37.64 -27.49
N SER A 8 20.56 -38.92 -27.61
CA SER A 8 19.43 -39.51 -26.86
C SER A 8 19.77 -39.65 -25.38
N ILE A 9 20.98 -40.12 -25.06
CA ILE A 9 21.49 -40.20 -23.69
C ILE A 9 21.56 -38.82 -23.06
N PHE A 10 22.07 -37.82 -23.79
CA PHE A 10 22.15 -36.44 -23.30
C PHE A 10 20.76 -35.84 -23.04
N SER A 11 19.80 -36.05 -23.94
CA SER A 11 18.43 -35.58 -23.76
C SER A 11 17.74 -36.24 -22.56
N LEU A 12 17.96 -37.54 -22.35
CA LEU A 12 17.46 -38.28 -21.19
C LEU A 12 18.06 -37.74 -19.89
N LEU A 13 19.39 -37.51 -19.85
CA LEU A 13 20.06 -36.94 -18.69
C LEU A 13 19.55 -35.53 -18.36
N LEU A 14 19.35 -34.69 -19.39
CA LEU A 14 18.80 -33.34 -19.22
C LEU A 14 17.37 -33.38 -18.68
N TYR A 15 16.54 -34.30 -19.17
CA TYR A 15 15.17 -34.49 -18.68
C TYR A 15 15.14 -35.02 -17.24
N LEU A 16 15.99 -35.99 -16.89
CA LEU A 16 16.09 -36.50 -15.52
C LEU A 16 16.59 -35.42 -14.56
N PHE A 17 17.56 -34.60 -15.00
CA PHE A 17 18.03 -33.44 -14.23
C PHE A 17 16.91 -32.43 -14.01
N TYR A 18 16.15 -32.10 -15.07
CA TYR A 18 14.97 -31.25 -14.96
C TYR A 18 13.95 -31.80 -13.97
N LEU A 19 13.60 -33.09 -14.09
CA LEU A 19 12.61 -33.74 -13.23
C LEU A 19 13.06 -33.72 -11.77
N GLY A 20 14.33 -34.06 -11.49
CA GLY A 20 14.88 -34.01 -10.13
C GLY A 20 14.83 -32.60 -9.54
N LEU A 21 15.12 -31.59 -10.35
CA LEU A 21 15.10 -30.20 -9.92
C LEU A 21 13.66 -29.67 -9.74
N ALA A 22 12.73 -30.04 -10.62
CA ALA A 22 11.30 -29.77 -10.45
C ALA A 22 10.76 -30.41 -9.18
N LEU A 23 11.06 -31.69 -8.92
CA LEU A 23 10.68 -32.38 -7.69
C LEU A 23 11.26 -31.71 -6.44
N TYR A 24 12.53 -31.28 -6.49
CA TYR A 24 13.14 -30.50 -5.41
C TYR A 24 12.39 -29.19 -5.15
N PHE A 25 12.03 -28.43 -6.19
CA PHE A 25 11.29 -27.18 -6.02
C PHE A 25 9.85 -27.38 -5.59
N ILE A 26 9.19 -28.46 -6.02
CA ILE A 26 7.86 -28.87 -5.54
C ILE A 26 7.94 -29.23 -4.06
N TYR A 27 8.95 -30.00 -3.65
CA TYR A 27 9.22 -30.29 -2.24
C TYR A 27 9.44 -29.00 -1.44
N ASP A 28 10.36 -28.12 -1.87
CA ASP A 28 10.62 -26.82 -1.23
C ASP A 28 9.34 -25.96 -1.14
N LEU A 29 8.50 -25.96 -2.18
CA LEU A 29 7.23 -25.23 -2.22
C LEU A 29 6.20 -25.76 -1.21
N ILE A 30 6.04 -27.07 -1.12
CA ILE A 30 5.12 -27.73 -0.17
C ILE A 30 5.57 -27.46 1.27
N PHE A 31 6.87 -27.58 1.55
CA PHE A 31 7.42 -27.39 2.90
C PHE A 31 7.45 -25.92 3.35
N ARG A 32 7.35 -24.95 2.43
CA ARG A 32 7.31 -23.51 2.74
C ARG A 32 5.96 -22.96 3.26
N LYS A 33 4.95 -23.82 3.49
CA LYS A 33 3.63 -23.42 4.03
C LYS A 33 2.96 -22.27 3.24
N HIS A 34 2.96 -22.36 1.91
CA HIS A 34 2.22 -21.42 1.07
C HIS A 34 0.73 -21.79 0.96
N ASN A 35 -0.09 -20.83 0.48
CA ASN A 35 -1.49 -21.07 0.16
C ASN A 35 -1.59 -22.30 -0.79
N PRO A 36 -2.35 -23.36 -0.42
CA PRO A 36 -2.42 -24.61 -1.19
C PRO A 36 -2.79 -24.42 -2.66
N ALA A 37 -3.72 -23.50 -2.97
CA ALA A 37 -4.13 -23.23 -4.34
C ALA A 37 -3.00 -22.58 -5.15
N LYS A 38 -2.25 -21.64 -4.54
CA LYS A 38 -1.06 -21.04 -5.19
C LYS A 38 0.05 -22.07 -5.41
N SER A 39 0.27 -22.94 -4.42
CA SER A 39 1.25 -24.02 -4.55
C SER A 39 0.88 -24.96 -5.70
N LEU A 40 -0.39 -25.37 -5.78
CA LEU A 40 -0.89 -26.23 -6.85
C LEU A 40 -0.72 -25.57 -8.23
N ALA A 41 -1.06 -24.29 -8.38
CA ALA A 41 -0.87 -23.58 -9.64
C ALA A 41 0.59 -23.58 -10.10
N TRP A 42 1.55 -23.35 -9.19
CA TRP A 42 2.97 -23.42 -9.52
C TRP A 42 3.45 -24.83 -9.84
N ILE A 43 2.94 -25.84 -9.14
CA ILE A 43 3.21 -27.26 -9.47
C ILE A 43 2.74 -27.55 -10.89
N VAL A 44 1.52 -27.15 -11.26
CA VAL A 44 0.98 -27.34 -12.62
C VAL A 44 1.84 -26.62 -13.66
N VAL A 45 2.24 -25.37 -13.42
CA VAL A 45 3.12 -24.63 -14.34
C VAL A 45 4.46 -25.32 -14.54
N MET A 46 5.09 -25.83 -13.48
CA MET A 46 6.34 -26.59 -13.59
C MET A 46 6.13 -27.91 -14.33
N LEU A 47 5.01 -28.60 -14.14
CA LEU A 47 4.77 -29.89 -14.80
C LEU A 47 4.43 -29.73 -16.28
N LEU A 48 3.62 -28.73 -16.65
CA LEU A 48 3.16 -28.52 -18.02
C LEU A 48 4.16 -27.80 -18.91
N LEU A 49 5.08 -27.00 -18.35
CA LEU A 49 6.07 -26.23 -19.09
C LEU A 49 7.50 -26.61 -18.65
N PRO A 50 8.07 -27.71 -19.16
CA PRO A 50 9.45 -28.10 -18.86
C PRO A 50 10.44 -26.98 -19.13
N TYR A 51 11.39 -26.79 -18.22
CA TYR A 51 12.40 -25.71 -18.18
C TYR A 51 11.82 -24.30 -18.01
N VAL A 52 10.83 -23.91 -18.81
CA VAL A 52 10.23 -22.57 -18.80
C VAL A 52 9.45 -22.33 -17.51
N GLY A 53 8.58 -23.25 -17.11
CA GLY A 53 7.78 -23.12 -15.88
C GLY A 53 8.64 -23.04 -14.63
N LEU A 54 9.77 -23.75 -14.62
CA LEU A 54 10.77 -23.65 -13.58
C LEU A 54 11.46 -22.29 -13.55
N ILE A 55 11.90 -21.76 -14.70
CA ILE A 55 12.47 -20.42 -14.80
C ILE A 55 11.45 -19.41 -14.27
N ILE A 56 10.21 -19.44 -14.77
CA ILE A 56 9.14 -18.55 -14.32
C ILE A 56 8.93 -18.67 -12.79
N TYR A 57 8.90 -19.88 -12.23
CA TYR A 57 8.78 -20.04 -10.77
C TYR A 57 9.96 -19.43 -10.00
N ILE A 58 11.19 -19.66 -10.45
CA ILE A 58 12.38 -19.12 -9.77
C ILE A 58 12.35 -17.59 -9.74
N TYR A 59 11.89 -16.95 -10.82
CA TYR A 59 11.85 -15.48 -10.93
C TYR A 59 10.59 -14.85 -10.33
N VAL A 60 9.43 -15.51 -10.43
CA VAL A 60 8.10 -14.95 -10.10
C VAL A 60 7.44 -15.67 -8.93
N GLY A 61 7.53 -17.00 -8.87
CA GLY A 61 6.81 -17.82 -7.89
C GLY A 61 7.50 -17.95 -6.53
N ARG A 62 8.82 -17.77 -6.47
CA ARG A 62 9.57 -17.80 -5.22
C ARG A 62 9.32 -16.57 -4.38
N ASP A 63 8.97 -16.86 -3.14
CA ASP A 63 8.70 -15.86 -2.14
C ASP A 63 9.94 -15.61 -1.27
N PHE A 64 10.68 -14.56 -1.58
CA PHE A 64 11.91 -14.21 -0.87
C PHE A 64 11.66 -13.52 0.49
N ARG A 65 10.39 -13.51 0.95
CA ARG A 65 9.85 -12.68 2.05
C ARG A 65 10.62 -12.67 3.37
N LYS A 66 11.19 -13.78 3.85
CA LYS A 66 11.46 -13.88 5.31
C LYS A 66 12.88 -13.70 5.84
N ASN A 67 13.96 -13.91 5.07
CA ASN A 67 15.24 -14.22 5.73
C ASN A 67 16.40 -13.22 5.62
N LYS A 68 16.34 -12.14 4.84
CA LYS A 68 17.55 -11.28 4.70
C LYS A 68 17.35 -9.79 4.39
N MET A 69 16.23 -9.38 3.83
CA MET A 69 16.09 -8.02 3.26
C MET A 69 15.57 -6.98 4.28
N TYR A 70 14.87 -7.42 5.33
CA TYR A 70 14.26 -6.55 6.35
C TYR A 70 14.95 -6.70 7.71
N SER A 71 16.28 -6.48 7.75
CA SER A 71 16.95 -6.34 9.05
C SER A 71 16.46 -5.05 9.72
N ARG A 72 15.35 -5.16 10.48
CA ARG A 72 14.71 -4.11 11.28
C ARG A 72 15.59 -3.60 12.43
N LYS A 73 16.83 -4.07 12.55
CA LYS A 73 17.73 -3.84 13.68
C LYS A 73 18.30 -2.41 13.78
N GLY A 74 17.93 -1.48 12.89
CA GLY A 74 18.50 -0.12 12.84
C GLY A 74 17.52 1.05 13.04
N LEU A 75 16.22 0.81 13.21
CA LEU A 75 15.21 1.88 13.22
C LEU A 75 14.80 2.25 14.66
N HIS A 76 15.18 3.45 15.11
CA HIS A 76 14.69 4.03 16.37
C HIS A 76 13.17 4.21 16.36
N ASP A 77 12.56 4.55 15.21
CA ASP A 77 11.10 4.73 15.10
C ASP A 77 10.33 3.41 15.23
N GLU A 78 10.89 2.29 14.76
CA GLU A 78 10.30 0.95 14.97
C GLU A 78 10.27 0.59 16.46
N ARG A 79 11.35 0.90 17.17
CA ARG A 79 11.44 0.68 18.61
C ARG A 79 10.45 1.57 19.35
N LEU A 80 10.42 2.86 19.03
CA LEU A 80 9.51 3.82 19.65
C LEU A 80 8.04 3.46 19.39
N LYS A 81 7.66 3.15 18.14
CA LYS A 81 6.30 2.67 17.80
C LYS A 81 5.91 1.43 18.61
N ARG A 82 6.84 0.49 18.78
CA ARG A 82 6.59 -0.71 19.59
C ARG A 82 6.39 -0.39 21.06
N GLU A 83 7.25 0.46 21.63
CA GLU A 83 7.17 0.87 23.04
C GLU A 83 5.86 1.61 23.32
N LEU A 84 5.51 2.59 22.48
CA LEU A 84 4.27 3.36 22.61
C LEU A 84 3.01 2.52 22.40
N SER A 85 3.01 1.63 21.40
CA SER A 85 1.88 0.72 21.19
C SER A 85 1.69 -0.22 22.37
N ALA A 86 2.77 -0.75 22.96
CA ALA A 86 2.70 -1.60 24.14
C ALA A 86 2.16 -0.83 25.37
N LEU A 87 2.63 0.41 25.56
CA LEU A 87 2.16 1.29 26.63
C LEU A 87 0.65 1.57 26.50
N GLN A 88 0.17 1.91 25.30
CA GLN A 88 -1.25 2.18 25.11
C GLN A 88 -2.12 0.93 25.32
N VAL A 89 -1.64 -0.25 24.92
CA VAL A 89 -2.32 -1.52 25.23
C VAL A 89 -2.43 -1.74 26.74
N GLU A 90 -1.37 -1.45 27.50
CA GLU A 90 -1.36 -1.56 28.97
C GLU A 90 -2.37 -0.59 29.60
N GLN A 91 -2.35 0.69 29.20
CA GLN A 91 -3.27 1.73 29.69
C GLN A 91 -4.73 1.37 29.45
N LEU A 92 -5.06 0.85 28.26
CA LEU A 92 -6.42 0.42 27.88
C LEU A 92 -6.87 -0.87 28.58
N ASN A 93 -5.94 -1.73 29.01
CA ASN A 93 -6.24 -2.94 29.78
C ASN A 93 -6.46 -2.64 31.27
N GLN A 94 -5.68 -1.72 31.82
CA GLN A 94 -5.78 -1.31 33.23
C GLN A 94 -6.93 -0.32 33.50
N ALA A 95 -7.73 0.02 32.48
CA ALA A 95 -8.77 1.04 32.52
C ALA A 95 -8.26 2.42 33.03
N GLN A 96 -6.97 2.67 32.85
CA GLN A 96 -6.34 3.94 33.21
C GLN A 96 -6.69 5.04 32.20
N GLU A 97 -6.99 4.64 30.96
CA GLU A 97 -7.65 5.47 29.95
C GLU A 97 -8.97 4.80 29.53
N ASN A 98 -10.10 5.44 29.84
CA ASN A 98 -11.40 4.99 29.36
C ASN A 98 -11.64 5.52 27.95
N LEU A 99 -11.76 4.62 26.98
CA LEU A 99 -12.29 4.97 25.65
C LEU A 99 -13.72 5.50 25.81
N PRO A 100 -14.08 6.61 25.16
CA PRO A 100 -15.47 7.04 25.17
C PRO A 100 -16.37 6.00 24.51
N ALA A 101 -17.66 6.04 24.86
CA ALA A 101 -18.59 4.92 24.60
C ALA A 101 -18.71 4.56 23.11
N ASP A 102 -18.63 5.56 22.24
CA ASP A 102 -18.62 5.45 20.78
C ASP A 102 -17.39 4.74 20.21
N ILE A 103 -16.24 4.84 20.89
CA ILE A 103 -15.01 4.13 20.51
C ILE A 103 -14.88 2.79 21.23
N ALA A 104 -15.40 2.69 22.46
CA ALA A 104 -15.34 1.48 23.27
C ALA A 104 -16.04 0.29 22.59
N VAL A 105 -17.10 0.53 21.82
CA VAL A 105 -17.76 -0.51 21.01
C VAL A 105 -16.83 -1.10 19.93
N HIS A 106 -15.79 -0.38 19.53
CA HIS A 106 -14.75 -0.80 18.57
C HIS A 106 -13.43 -1.23 19.24
N LYS A 107 -13.43 -1.51 20.55
CA LYS A 107 -12.23 -1.89 21.31
C LYS A 107 -11.43 -3.02 20.66
N LYS A 108 -12.10 -4.03 20.09
CA LYS A 108 -11.42 -5.14 19.41
C LYS A 108 -10.62 -4.66 18.19
N LEU A 109 -11.17 -3.75 17.39
CA LEU A 109 -10.50 -3.18 16.23
C LEU A 109 -9.29 -2.35 16.66
N VAL A 110 -9.45 -1.52 17.70
CA VAL A 110 -8.37 -0.71 18.29
C VAL A 110 -7.20 -1.60 18.73
N PHE A 111 -7.50 -2.64 19.49
CA PHE A 111 -6.50 -3.60 19.96
C PHE A 111 -5.87 -4.40 18.80
N LEU A 112 -6.64 -4.75 17.78
CA LEU A 112 -6.10 -5.46 16.62
C LEU A 112 -5.06 -4.60 15.90
N ALA A 113 -5.38 -3.34 15.62
CA ALA A 113 -4.45 -2.41 14.95
C ALA A 113 -3.19 -2.14 15.81
N LEU A 114 -3.33 -2.02 17.13
CA LEU A 114 -2.20 -1.92 18.05
C LEU A 114 -1.30 -3.16 17.98
N ASN A 115 -1.88 -4.35 18.08
CA ASN A 115 -1.10 -5.58 18.21
C ASN A 115 -0.51 -6.08 16.87
N ASN A 116 -1.21 -5.89 15.75
CA ASN A 116 -0.75 -6.39 14.45
C ASN A 116 0.19 -5.40 13.73
N SER A 117 -0.10 -4.09 13.83
CA SER A 117 0.56 -3.06 13.03
C SER A 117 1.29 -2.01 13.87
N ARG A 118 1.21 -2.09 15.20
CA ARG A 118 1.76 -1.07 16.13
C ARG A 118 1.18 0.33 15.86
N SER A 119 -0.04 0.38 15.34
CA SER A 119 -0.74 1.64 15.05
C SER A 119 -1.37 2.16 16.33
N ILE A 120 -0.89 3.30 16.81
CA ILE A 120 -1.38 3.93 18.03
C ILE A 120 -2.70 4.62 17.73
N LEU A 121 -3.66 4.50 18.66
CA LEU A 121 -4.89 5.28 18.61
C LEU A 121 -4.59 6.72 18.99
N THR A 122 -4.78 7.62 18.03
CA THR A 122 -4.68 9.07 18.23
C THR A 122 -6.07 9.66 18.39
N VAL A 123 -6.19 10.79 19.07
CA VAL A 123 -7.47 11.37 19.51
C VAL A 123 -7.72 12.73 18.85
N HIS A 124 -6.69 13.57 18.79
CA HIS A 124 -6.82 14.94 18.32
C HIS A 124 -6.38 15.04 16.86
N ASN A 125 -7.35 14.80 15.97
CA ASN A 125 -7.15 14.87 14.53
C ASN A 125 -8.30 15.64 13.88
N SER A 126 -8.02 16.23 12.72
CA SER A 126 -9.07 16.69 11.80
C SER A 126 -8.83 16.12 10.43
N THR A 127 -9.91 15.90 9.68
CA THR A 127 -9.82 15.30 8.35
C THR A 127 -10.60 16.09 7.32
N ARG A 128 -10.11 16.05 6.07
CA ARG A 128 -10.83 16.57 4.92
C ARG A 128 -10.73 15.59 3.77
N LEU A 129 -11.88 15.22 3.22
CA LEU A 129 -11.95 14.33 2.06
C LEU A 129 -11.99 15.14 0.77
N TYR A 130 -11.27 14.65 -0.24
CA TYR A 130 -11.35 15.10 -1.62
C TYR A 130 -11.82 13.93 -2.48
N TYR A 131 -12.79 14.19 -3.36
CA TYR A 131 -13.48 13.15 -4.13
C TYR A 131 -13.09 13.14 -5.61
N THR A 132 -12.20 14.05 -6.01
CA THR A 132 -11.62 14.12 -7.35
C THR A 132 -10.11 14.27 -7.23
N GLY A 133 -9.36 13.71 -8.18
CA GLY A 133 -7.91 13.87 -8.18
C GLY A 133 -7.48 15.32 -8.43
N LYS A 134 -8.27 16.11 -9.17
CA LYS A 134 -8.06 17.56 -9.31
C LYS A 134 -8.07 18.30 -7.97
N GLU A 135 -9.13 18.14 -7.18
CA GLU A 135 -9.24 18.79 -5.87
C GLU A 135 -8.12 18.34 -4.93
N ALA A 136 -7.82 17.03 -4.92
CA ALA A 136 -6.74 16.48 -4.12
C ALA A 136 -5.37 17.06 -4.51
N LEU A 137 -5.05 17.10 -5.82
CA LEU A 137 -3.78 17.63 -6.31
C LEU A 137 -3.65 19.13 -6.04
N GLU A 138 -4.70 19.93 -6.25
CA GLU A 138 -4.68 21.36 -5.91
C GLU A 138 -4.46 21.61 -4.42
N ALA A 139 -5.15 20.85 -3.56
CA ALA A 139 -4.94 20.93 -2.13
C ALA A 139 -3.49 20.53 -1.76
N MET A 140 -2.95 19.47 -2.35
CA MET A 140 -1.58 19.03 -2.12
C MET A 140 -0.55 20.07 -2.58
N TYR A 141 -0.76 20.73 -3.72
CA TYR A 141 0.07 21.84 -4.19
C TYR A 141 0.04 23.03 -3.21
N GLU A 142 -1.13 23.36 -2.68
CA GLU A 142 -1.29 24.43 -1.70
C GLU A 142 -0.48 24.14 -0.44
N SER A 143 -0.62 22.93 0.12
CA SER A 143 0.13 22.48 1.30
C SER A 143 1.64 22.51 1.07
N ALA A 144 2.11 21.86 0.00
CA ALA A 144 3.54 21.84 -0.33
C ALA A 144 4.10 23.25 -0.62
N GLY A 145 3.29 24.16 -1.16
CA GLY A 145 3.66 25.56 -1.36
C GLY A 145 3.92 26.31 -0.06
N LYS A 146 3.16 25.99 0.99
CA LYS A 146 3.26 26.63 2.32
C LYS A 146 4.34 26.04 3.22
N ALA A 147 4.97 24.94 2.83
CA ALA A 147 5.99 24.25 3.61
C ALA A 147 7.14 25.17 4.05
N ARG A 148 7.59 25.02 5.29
CA ARG A 148 8.64 25.84 5.91
C ARG A 148 9.86 25.03 6.33
N HIS A 149 9.66 23.79 6.74
CA HIS A 149 10.70 22.92 7.29
C HIS A 149 11.02 21.76 6.36
N HIS A 150 10.01 20.96 5.98
CA HIS A 150 10.24 19.79 5.14
C HIS A 150 9.00 19.35 4.34
N ILE A 151 9.28 18.64 3.26
CA ILE A 151 8.29 17.95 2.43
C ILE A 151 8.75 16.51 2.25
N HIS A 152 7.92 15.56 2.65
CA HIS A 152 8.10 14.15 2.34
C HIS A 152 7.01 13.70 1.36
N LEU A 153 7.39 13.46 0.12
CA LEU A 153 6.48 13.01 -0.92
C LEU A 153 6.79 11.56 -1.30
N GLN A 154 5.76 10.73 -1.36
CA GLN A 154 5.83 9.37 -1.83
C GLN A 154 4.72 9.11 -2.83
N SER A 155 5.06 8.55 -3.99
CA SER A 155 4.07 8.19 -5.00
C SER A 155 4.47 6.96 -5.79
N PHE A 156 3.48 6.16 -6.22
CA PHE A 156 3.74 5.00 -7.08
C PHE A 156 4.06 5.45 -8.51
N ILE A 157 3.32 6.45 -9.01
CA ILE A 157 3.51 7.01 -10.35
C ILE A 157 3.89 8.48 -10.21
N ILE A 158 5.04 8.83 -10.79
CA ILE A 158 5.40 10.20 -11.17
C ILE A 158 5.67 10.18 -12.68
N GLU A 159 4.91 10.98 -13.43
CA GLU A 159 5.09 11.12 -14.87
C GLU A 159 5.76 12.44 -15.23
N ASN A 160 6.39 12.50 -16.41
CA ASN A 160 6.95 13.73 -16.95
C ASN A 160 5.93 14.40 -17.88
N ASP A 161 4.83 14.83 -17.28
CA ASP A 161 3.69 15.49 -17.92
C ASP A 161 3.42 16.85 -17.25
N SER A 162 2.26 17.46 -17.47
CA SER A 162 1.99 18.81 -16.97
C SER A 162 1.96 18.87 -15.43
N VAL A 163 1.29 17.88 -14.80
CA VAL A 163 1.18 17.70 -13.36
C VAL A 163 2.55 17.38 -12.77
N GLY A 164 3.27 16.40 -13.32
CA GLY A 164 4.59 16.05 -12.83
C GLY A 164 5.61 17.19 -12.98
N THR A 165 5.55 17.96 -14.06
CA THR A 165 6.40 19.15 -14.23
C THR A 165 6.08 20.24 -13.22
N ARG A 166 4.79 20.47 -12.93
CA ARG A 166 4.38 21.44 -11.90
C ARG A 166 4.87 21.01 -10.51
N TRP A 167 4.75 19.72 -10.16
CA TRP A 167 5.33 19.17 -8.93
C TRP A 167 6.85 19.31 -8.89
N LYS A 168 7.56 18.93 -9.95
CA LYS A 168 9.01 19.11 -10.06
C LYS A 168 9.40 20.55 -9.74
N ASN A 169 8.79 21.51 -10.43
CA ASN A 169 9.12 22.92 -10.29
C ASN A 169 8.83 23.44 -8.87
N LEU A 170 7.70 23.05 -8.28
CA LEU A 170 7.36 23.38 -6.90
C LEU A 170 8.41 22.84 -5.92
N LEU A 171 8.71 21.56 -5.99
CA LEU A 171 9.65 20.90 -5.08
C LEU A 171 11.08 21.45 -5.22
N CYS A 172 11.55 21.67 -6.45
CA CYS A 172 12.82 22.35 -6.70
C CYS A 172 12.85 23.75 -6.08
N ARG A 173 11.79 24.53 -6.24
CA ARG A 173 11.69 25.86 -5.65
C ARG A 173 11.76 25.82 -4.12
N LYS A 174 10.98 24.95 -3.47
CA LYS A 174 10.99 24.79 -2.00
C LYS A 174 12.36 24.33 -1.49
N ALA A 175 13.03 23.42 -2.20
CA ALA A 175 14.39 23.01 -1.85
C ALA A 175 15.39 24.18 -1.93
N MET A 176 15.31 25.01 -2.97
CA MET A 176 16.13 26.22 -3.10
C MET A 176 15.82 27.29 -2.03
N GLU A 177 14.58 27.33 -1.52
CA GLU A 177 14.18 28.15 -0.37
C GLU A 177 14.70 27.60 0.98
N GLY A 178 15.35 26.43 0.99
CA GLY A 178 15.95 25.80 2.19
C GLY A 178 15.09 24.76 2.90
N VAL A 179 13.91 24.43 2.35
CA VAL A 179 13.04 23.35 2.83
C VAL A 179 13.70 22.00 2.52
N ASP A 180 13.70 21.06 3.49
CA ASP A 180 14.22 19.71 3.25
C ASP A 180 13.19 18.88 2.46
N VAL A 181 13.47 18.62 1.19
CA VAL A 181 12.53 17.94 0.30
C VAL A 181 13.02 16.52 -0.01
N CYS A 182 12.29 15.52 0.47
CA CYS A 182 12.55 14.11 0.19
C CYS A 182 11.42 13.48 -0.64
N VAL A 183 11.79 12.78 -1.70
CA VAL A 183 10.85 12.16 -2.64
C VAL A 183 11.17 10.69 -2.82
N ILE A 184 10.18 9.83 -2.62
CA ILE A 184 10.21 8.40 -2.95
C ILE A 184 9.28 8.16 -4.14
N TYR A 185 9.80 7.52 -5.19
CA TYR A 185 8.98 7.09 -6.33
C TYR A 185 9.17 5.60 -6.60
N ASP A 186 8.16 4.89 -7.09
CA ASP A 186 8.34 3.50 -7.51
C ASP A 186 8.97 3.43 -8.91
N ASP A 187 10.07 2.67 -9.03
CA ASP A 187 10.84 2.59 -10.29
C ASP A 187 10.07 1.91 -11.43
N PHE A 188 9.13 1.01 -11.11
CA PHE A 188 8.29 0.36 -12.11
C PHE A 188 7.07 1.20 -12.44
N GLY A 189 6.40 1.76 -11.43
CA GLY A 189 5.28 2.68 -11.65
C GLY A 189 5.68 3.95 -12.42
N SER A 190 6.93 4.40 -12.24
CA SER A 190 7.50 5.59 -12.90
C SER A 190 8.54 5.22 -13.97
N TRP A 191 8.37 4.08 -14.65
CA TRP A 191 9.33 3.54 -15.62
C TRP A 191 9.73 4.54 -16.73
N TYR A 192 8.79 5.39 -17.14
CA TYR A 192 8.99 6.39 -18.20
C TYR A 192 9.56 7.73 -17.68
N LEU A 193 9.86 7.85 -16.39
CA LEU A 193 10.42 9.07 -15.81
C LEU A 193 11.87 9.25 -16.29
N PRO A 194 12.19 10.34 -17.02
CA PRO A 194 13.50 10.45 -17.66
C PRO A 194 14.58 10.86 -16.65
N LYS A 195 15.82 10.42 -16.89
CA LYS A 195 16.96 10.70 -16.00
C LYS A 195 17.24 12.20 -15.81
N TYR A 196 16.93 13.04 -16.81
CA TYR A 196 17.12 14.48 -16.71
C TYR A 196 16.17 15.11 -15.67
N PHE A 197 14.93 14.62 -15.57
CA PHE A 197 13.95 15.08 -14.58
C PHE A 197 14.49 14.87 -13.16
N ILE A 198 15.00 13.67 -12.89
CA ILE A 198 15.61 13.31 -11.60
C ILE A 198 16.87 14.14 -11.35
N LYS A 199 17.71 14.33 -12.38
CA LYS A 199 18.95 15.12 -12.28
C LYS A 199 18.65 16.57 -11.92
N GLU A 200 17.69 17.21 -12.58
CA GLU A 200 17.27 18.58 -12.28
C GLU A 200 16.79 18.74 -10.84
N MET A 201 15.95 17.82 -10.36
CA MET A 201 15.51 17.81 -8.96
C MET A 201 16.67 17.71 -7.99
N ARG A 202 17.61 16.79 -8.22
CA ARG A 202 18.80 16.63 -7.39
C ARG A 202 19.69 17.86 -7.41
N THR A 203 19.87 18.49 -8.57
CA THR A 203 20.65 19.73 -8.71
C THR A 203 20.02 20.89 -7.94
N ALA A 204 18.69 20.97 -7.86
CA ALA A 204 17.97 21.96 -7.05
C ALA A 204 17.99 21.66 -5.53
N GLY A 205 18.58 20.55 -5.10
CA GLY A 205 18.67 20.15 -3.69
C GLY A 205 17.60 19.17 -3.22
N VAL A 206 16.75 18.66 -4.12
CA VAL A 206 15.74 17.64 -3.76
C VAL A 206 16.38 16.26 -3.60
N HIS A 207 16.10 15.60 -2.47
CA HIS A 207 16.50 14.23 -2.21
C HIS A 207 15.48 13.24 -2.81
N ILE A 208 15.69 12.84 -4.07
CA ILE A 208 14.80 11.91 -4.79
C ILE A 208 15.43 10.52 -4.96
N GLU A 209 14.73 9.46 -4.53
CA GLU A 209 15.19 8.07 -4.60
C GLU A 209 14.11 7.08 -5.09
N PRO A 210 14.47 6.12 -5.96
CA PRO A 210 13.56 5.06 -6.41
C PRO A 210 13.42 3.93 -5.39
N PHE A 211 12.18 3.48 -5.18
CA PHE A 211 11.87 2.21 -4.56
C PHE A 211 11.93 1.08 -5.59
N GLY A 212 12.58 -0.03 -5.24
CA GLY A 212 12.51 -1.28 -6.02
C GLY A 212 13.17 -1.20 -7.41
N LYS A 213 14.38 -0.63 -7.51
CA LYS A 213 15.15 -0.46 -8.77
C LYS A 213 15.10 -1.70 -9.67
N VAL A 214 14.55 -1.56 -10.86
CA VAL A 214 14.44 -2.63 -11.84
C VAL A 214 15.68 -2.60 -12.74
N GLY A 215 16.66 -3.44 -12.45
CA GLY A 215 17.85 -3.58 -13.27
C GLY A 215 18.53 -4.92 -13.02
N PHE A 216 19.24 -5.47 -14.00
CA PHE A 216 20.02 -6.71 -13.83
C PHE A 216 21.24 -6.45 -12.93
N PRO A 217 21.57 -7.33 -11.95
CA PRO A 217 21.01 -8.65 -11.64
C PRO A 217 19.80 -8.63 -10.68
N GLY A 218 19.26 -7.45 -10.37
CA GLY A 218 18.10 -7.18 -9.50
C GLY A 218 16.73 -7.52 -10.09
N LEU A 219 16.65 -8.34 -11.15
CA LEU A 219 15.40 -8.95 -11.63
C LEU A 219 14.81 -10.00 -10.66
N ARG A 220 15.38 -10.11 -9.46
CA ARG A 220 14.93 -11.00 -8.39
C ARG A 220 13.86 -10.30 -7.57
N ALA A 221 12.72 -10.96 -7.35
CA ALA A 221 11.72 -10.68 -6.31
C ALA A 221 11.00 -9.32 -6.32
N MET A 222 11.59 -8.23 -6.84
CA MET A 222 11.08 -6.86 -6.69
C MET A 222 9.93 -6.53 -7.64
N ILE A 223 9.66 -7.34 -8.66
CA ILE A 223 8.47 -7.16 -9.51
C ILE A 223 7.19 -7.30 -8.68
N ASN A 224 7.17 -8.25 -7.74
CA ASN A 224 6.00 -8.55 -6.92
C ASN A 224 5.86 -7.62 -5.70
N TYR A 225 6.91 -6.88 -5.34
CA TYR A 225 6.93 -6.00 -4.17
C TYR A 225 7.16 -4.56 -4.61
N ARG A 226 6.05 -3.87 -4.88
CA ARG A 226 6.01 -2.47 -5.32
C ARG A 226 5.46 -1.58 -4.23
N ASN A 227 5.93 -0.34 -4.20
CA ASN A 227 5.44 0.62 -3.24
C ASN A 227 4.23 1.37 -3.81
N HIS A 228 3.03 0.93 -3.43
CA HIS A 228 1.78 1.53 -3.88
C HIS A 228 1.27 2.69 -3.00
N ARG A 229 2.03 3.10 -1.98
CA ARG A 229 1.61 4.20 -1.09
C ARG A 229 1.68 5.53 -1.83
N LYS A 230 0.72 6.42 -1.57
CA LYS A 230 0.79 7.83 -1.94
C LYS A 230 0.64 8.65 -0.68
N LEU A 231 1.71 9.35 -0.32
CA LEU A 231 1.80 10.14 0.90
C LEU A 231 2.39 11.50 0.55
N LEU A 232 1.84 12.55 1.13
CA LEU A 232 2.49 13.85 1.22
C LEU A 232 2.47 14.26 2.68
N ILE A 233 3.63 14.49 3.28
CA ILE A 233 3.76 15.08 4.61
C ILE A 233 4.40 16.44 4.45
N VAL A 234 3.78 17.47 5.03
CA VAL A 234 4.28 18.84 5.05
C VAL A 234 4.49 19.27 6.49
N ASP A 235 5.73 19.60 6.81
CA ASP A 235 6.20 20.10 8.12
C ASP A 235 5.85 19.19 9.33
N GLY A 236 5.37 17.96 9.08
CA GLY A 236 4.89 17.05 10.11
C GLY A 236 3.57 17.49 10.75
N GLU A 237 2.87 18.46 10.15
CA GLU A 237 1.61 19.06 10.61
C GLU A 237 0.43 18.66 9.72
N GLU A 238 0.67 18.51 8.41
CA GLU A 238 -0.32 18.03 7.44
C GLU A 238 0.15 16.75 6.75
N GLY A 239 -0.76 15.79 6.60
CA GLY A 239 -0.55 14.56 5.87
C GLY A 239 -1.68 14.28 4.88
N ASP A 240 -1.37 14.10 3.60
CA ASP A 240 -2.32 13.60 2.60
C ASP A 240 -2.05 12.11 2.32
N LEU A 241 -3.12 11.30 2.29
CA LEU A 241 -3.12 9.85 2.03
C LEU A 241 -4.25 9.52 1.05
N GLY A 242 -4.05 8.59 0.12
CA GLY A 242 -5.14 8.10 -0.73
C GLY A 242 -4.68 7.42 -2.00
N GLY A 243 -5.52 7.50 -3.06
CA GLY A 243 -5.28 6.81 -4.33
C GLY A 243 -4.64 7.65 -5.45
N VAL A 244 -4.52 8.97 -5.26
CA VAL A 244 -4.09 9.93 -6.29
C VAL A 244 -2.57 9.89 -6.50
N ASN A 245 -2.12 9.67 -7.75
CA ASN A 245 -0.71 9.76 -8.13
C ASN A 245 -0.39 11.09 -8.84
N ILE A 246 0.89 11.30 -9.17
CA ILE A 246 1.41 12.50 -9.81
C ILE A 246 1.45 12.30 -11.33
N ALA A 247 0.31 12.50 -11.99
CA ALA A 247 0.17 12.46 -13.45
C ALA A 247 -1.12 13.17 -13.91
N ASP A 248 -1.15 13.64 -15.16
CA ASP A 248 -2.24 14.38 -15.80
C ASP A 248 -3.56 13.61 -15.71
N ARG A 249 -3.53 12.29 -15.93
CA ARG A 249 -4.74 11.44 -15.87
C ARG A 249 -5.49 11.50 -14.54
N TYR A 250 -4.80 11.78 -13.42
CA TYR A 250 -5.45 11.95 -12.12
C TYR A 250 -6.03 13.36 -11.94
N TYR A 251 -5.57 14.33 -12.72
CA TYR A 251 -6.01 15.71 -12.66
C TYR A 251 -7.17 16.01 -13.61
N ASP A 252 -7.09 15.60 -14.87
CA ASP A 252 -8.07 15.91 -15.91
C ASP A 252 -8.86 14.71 -16.44
N GLY A 253 -8.55 13.49 -15.98
CA GLY A 253 -9.18 12.24 -16.42
C GLY A 253 -8.41 11.50 -17.52
N GLY A 254 -7.46 12.14 -18.19
CA GLY A 254 -6.69 11.57 -19.30
C GLY A 254 -7.62 11.13 -20.44
N SER A 255 -7.58 9.84 -20.78
CA SER A 255 -8.49 9.25 -21.80
C SER A 255 -9.88 8.89 -21.26
N SER A 256 -10.08 8.98 -19.94
CA SER A 256 -11.37 8.72 -19.30
C SER A 256 -12.15 10.03 -19.16
N LEU A 257 -13.48 9.95 -19.17
CA LEU A 257 -14.34 11.12 -18.90
C LEU A 257 -14.06 11.75 -17.52
N GLU A 258 -13.70 10.91 -16.55
CA GLU A 258 -13.31 11.32 -15.20
C GLU A 258 -12.37 10.26 -14.60
N TRP A 259 -11.35 10.71 -13.86
CA TRP A 259 -10.60 9.85 -12.94
C TRP A 259 -11.01 10.19 -11.51
N ARG A 260 -11.95 9.40 -10.99
CA ARG A 260 -12.49 9.58 -9.64
C ARG A 260 -11.64 8.80 -8.64
N ASP A 261 -11.13 9.48 -7.63
CA ASP A 261 -10.39 8.85 -6.53
C ASP A 261 -10.72 9.58 -5.22
N THR A 262 -10.43 8.94 -4.09
CA THR A 262 -10.63 9.53 -2.76
C THR A 262 -9.27 9.76 -2.11
N GLN A 263 -9.03 11.01 -1.73
CA GLN A 263 -7.87 11.41 -0.94
C GLN A 263 -8.36 11.95 0.41
N ILE A 264 -7.65 11.63 1.48
CA ILE A 264 -7.87 12.20 2.81
C ILE A 264 -6.68 13.07 3.19
N ARG A 265 -6.97 14.29 3.63
CA ARG A 265 -6.03 15.15 4.35
C ARG A 265 -6.26 14.99 5.83
N ILE A 266 -5.17 14.90 6.57
CA ILE A 266 -5.14 14.70 8.00
C ILE A 266 -4.28 15.80 8.61
N ARG A 267 -4.76 16.42 9.68
CA ARG A 267 -3.98 17.26 10.59
C ARG A 267 -4.10 16.71 12.01
N GLY A 268 -3.07 16.88 12.81
CA GLY A 268 -3.03 16.41 14.20
C GLY A 268 -2.07 15.23 14.40
N GLU A 269 -2.29 14.50 15.47
CA GLU A 269 -1.35 13.48 15.99
C GLU A 269 -1.06 12.35 14.98
N ALA A 270 -2.05 11.96 14.17
CA ALA A 270 -1.93 10.88 13.20
C ALA A 270 -0.91 11.17 12.08
N VAL A 271 -0.59 12.44 11.81
CA VAL A 271 0.41 12.82 10.80
C VAL A 271 1.78 12.24 11.14
N LYS A 272 2.11 12.11 12.43
CA LYS A 272 3.37 11.49 12.88
C LYS A 272 3.45 10.00 12.57
N GLN A 273 2.31 9.30 12.52
CA GLN A 273 2.29 7.90 12.11
C GLN A 273 2.53 7.76 10.60
N LEU A 274 2.00 8.68 9.78
CA LEU A 274 2.28 8.75 8.34
C LEU A 274 3.75 9.08 8.08
N GLU A 275 4.29 10.10 8.76
CA GLU A 275 5.70 10.49 8.69
C GLU A 275 6.61 9.31 9.05
N SER A 276 6.29 8.58 10.11
CA SER A 276 7.02 7.38 10.50
C SER A 276 6.99 6.29 9.41
N SER A 277 5.86 6.09 8.71
CA SER A 277 5.81 5.16 7.57
C SER A 277 6.73 5.60 6.44
N PHE A 278 6.79 6.90 6.13
CA PHE A 278 7.71 7.43 5.12
C PHE A 278 9.17 7.23 5.52
N LEU A 279 9.53 7.54 6.77
CA LEU A 279 10.90 7.39 7.27
C LEU A 279 11.39 5.93 7.24
N MET A 280 10.49 4.97 7.49
CA MET A 280 10.79 3.54 7.37
C MET A 280 11.11 3.15 5.92
N ASP A 281 10.28 3.61 4.97
CA ASP A 281 10.52 3.36 3.54
C ASP A 281 11.81 4.05 3.07
N TRP A 282 12.06 5.28 3.53
CA TRP A 282 13.29 6.02 3.23
C TRP A 282 14.53 5.26 3.71
N TYR A 283 14.53 4.78 4.95
CA TYR A 283 15.63 4.00 5.50
C TYR A 283 15.78 2.66 4.78
N PHE A 284 14.68 2.02 4.40
CA PHE A 284 14.71 0.79 3.63
C PHE A 284 15.42 0.97 2.29
N ILE A 285 15.16 2.08 1.58
CA ILE A 285 15.77 2.38 0.28
C ILE A 285 17.23 2.82 0.43
N THR A 286 17.52 3.70 1.39
CA THR A 286 18.81 4.42 1.44
C THR A 286 19.81 3.85 2.45
N HIS A 287 19.34 3.03 3.39
CA HIS A 287 20.07 2.60 4.59
C HIS A 287 20.63 3.76 5.42
N LYS A 288 20.03 4.95 5.28
CA LYS A 288 20.45 6.18 5.96
C LYS A 288 19.25 6.79 6.66
N ASN A 289 19.46 7.22 7.88
CA ASN A 289 18.52 8.11 8.54
C ASN A 289 18.64 9.51 7.93
N LEU A 290 17.52 10.23 7.80
CA LEU A 290 17.55 11.63 7.36
C LEU A 290 18.41 12.46 8.30
N ARG A 291 19.25 13.34 7.74
CA ARG A 291 20.29 14.09 8.48
C ARG A 291 19.70 15.00 9.56
N ARG A 292 18.46 15.47 9.36
CA ARG A 292 17.70 16.32 10.27
C ARG A 292 16.65 15.57 11.11
N ARG A 293 16.80 14.25 11.33
CA ARG A 293 15.83 13.41 12.07
C ARG A 293 15.38 13.97 13.42
N ARG A 294 16.23 14.73 14.13
CA ARG A 294 15.82 15.42 15.38
C ARG A 294 14.73 16.48 15.16
N HIS A 295 14.66 17.10 13.99
CA HIS A 295 13.58 18.01 13.57
C HIS A 295 12.34 17.26 13.05
N TYR A 296 12.48 15.98 12.69
CA TYR A 296 11.40 15.05 12.28
C TYR A 296 10.95 14.15 13.44
N SER A 297 11.44 14.43 14.65
CA SER A 297 11.22 13.61 15.82
C SER A 297 9.72 13.48 16.08
N TYR A 298 9.30 12.26 16.41
CA TYR A 298 8.03 11.96 17.04
C TYR A 298 8.01 12.66 18.42
N GLN A 299 7.69 13.94 18.42
CA GLN A 299 7.15 14.62 19.57
C GLN A 299 5.67 14.71 19.28
N LEU A 300 4.83 14.22 20.22
CA LEU A 300 3.41 14.56 20.18
C LEU A 300 3.36 16.09 20.07
N PRO A 301 2.75 16.66 19.02
CA PRO A 301 2.70 18.09 18.89
C PRO A 301 2.10 18.64 20.19
N TYR A 302 2.76 19.64 20.78
CA TYR A 302 2.09 20.52 21.71
C TYR A 302 1.10 21.30 20.86
N LEU A 303 -0.05 20.69 20.59
CA LEU A 303 -1.16 21.37 19.98
C LEU A 303 -1.65 22.32 21.05
N GLU A 304 -1.52 23.63 20.82
CA GLU A 304 -2.29 24.59 21.59
C GLU A 304 -3.75 24.13 21.51
N GLU A 305 -4.44 24.00 22.65
CA GLU A 305 -5.79 23.44 22.76
C GLU A 305 -6.79 24.05 21.76
N ASP A 306 -6.50 25.27 21.27
CA ASP A 306 -7.31 26.02 20.31
C ASP A 306 -7.05 25.71 18.82
N THR A 307 -6.05 24.88 18.47
CA THR A 307 -5.62 24.69 17.06
C THR A 307 -6.16 23.43 16.36
N VAL A 308 -6.70 22.46 17.10
CA VAL A 308 -7.37 21.28 16.53
C VAL A 308 -8.76 21.14 17.17
N PRO A 309 -9.83 21.65 16.53
CA PRO A 309 -11.15 21.74 17.14
C PRO A 309 -11.92 20.42 17.22
N GLU A 310 -11.40 19.31 16.69
CA GLU A 310 -12.17 18.07 16.51
C GLU A 310 -11.55 16.87 17.24
N THR A 311 -12.37 16.20 18.05
CA THR A 311 -12.07 14.86 18.56
C THR A 311 -12.33 13.86 17.43
N CYS A 312 -11.27 13.37 16.78
CA CYS A 312 -11.34 12.39 15.71
C CYS A 312 -10.33 11.26 15.99
N TYR A 313 -10.85 10.12 16.40
CA TYR A 313 -10.05 8.94 16.70
C TYR A 313 -9.48 8.32 15.42
N MET A 314 -8.17 8.11 15.37
CA MET A 314 -7.50 7.63 14.16
C MET A 314 -6.36 6.66 14.44
N GLN A 315 -6.25 5.64 13.59
CA GLN A 315 -5.14 4.69 13.52
C GLN A 315 -4.64 4.61 12.08
N ILE A 316 -3.33 4.80 11.87
CA ILE A 316 -2.68 4.70 10.57
C ILE A 316 -2.03 3.33 10.43
N VAL A 317 -2.60 2.50 9.57
CA VAL A 317 -2.14 1.12 9.37
C VAL A 317 -1.41 0.99 8.05
N SER A 318 -0.17 0.53 8.12
CA SER A 318 0.69 0.29 6.98
C SER A 318 0.98 -1.20 6.85
N SER A 319 0.74 -1.79 5.68
CA SER A 319 1.13 -3.17 5.37
C SER A 319 2.41 -3.21 4.53
N GLY A 320 3.25 -4.22 4.76
CA GLY A 320 4.41 -4.51 3.92
C GLY A 320 4.76 -6.00 3.91
N PRO A 321 5.63 -6.45 3.00
CA PRO A 321 6.14 -7.83 3.00
C PRO A 321 6.95 -8.19 4.25
N ASP A 322 7.30 -7.20 5.06
CA ASP A 322 7.95 -7.32 6.36
C ASP A 322 6.96 -7.44 7.53
N SER A 323 5.65 -7.23 7.31
CA SER A 323 4.62 -7.43 8.33
C SER A 323 4.60 -8.88 8.83
N ASP A 324 4.44 -9.04 10.15
CA ASP A 324 4.33 -10.37 10.77
C ASP A 324 2.98 -11.03 10.44
N TRP A 325 1.96 -10.20 10.19
CA TRP A 325 0.59 -10.58 9.87
C TRP A 325 0.09 -9.91 8.59
N ALA A 326 -1.12 -10.28 8.15
CA ALA A 326 -1.81 -9.60 7.06
C ALA A 326 -2.61 -8.40 7.60
N ASP A 327 -1.90 -7.39 8.10
CA ASP A 327 -2.45 -6.34 8.98
C ASP A 327 -3.76 -5.71 8.50
N ILE A 328 -3.74 -5.09 7.31
CA ILE A 328 -4.92 -4.44 6.70
C ILE A 328 -6.03 -5.46 6.40
N MET A 329 -5.69 -6.67 5.98
CA MET A 329 -6.68 -7.71 5.66
C MET A 329 -7.40 -8.24 6.90
N GLN A 330 -6.70 -8.38 8.03
CA GLN A 330 -7.31 -8.74 9.31
C GLN A 330 -8.23 -7.64 9.85
N LEU A 331 -7.88 -6.36 9.62
CA LEU A 331 -8.75 -5.25 9.95
C LEU A 331 -10.01 -5.27 9.09
N TYR A 332 -9.88 -5.40 7.76
CA TYR A 332 -11.06 -5.54 6.89
C TYR A 332 -11.96 -6.70 7.32
N LEU A 333 -11.38 -7.86 7.60
CA LEU A 333 -12.14 -9.02 8.07
C LEU A 333 -12.91 -8.68 9.36
N THR A 334 -12.23 -8.10 10.35
CA THR A 334 -12.85 -7.73 11.63
C THR A 334 -13.97 -6.73 11.43
N THR A 335 -13.73 -5.65 10.68
CA THR A 335 -14.74 -4.61 10.42
C THR A 335 -15.95 -5.14 9.66
N ILE A 336 -15.76 -6.06 8.69
CA ILE A 336 -16.86 -6.67 7.95
C ILE A 336 -17.68 -7.57 8.88
N THR A 337 -17.03 -8.37 9.73
CA THR A 337 -17.72 -9.29 10.64
C THR A 337 -18.43 -8.59 11.81
N GLU A 338 -18.06 -7.35 12.11
CA GLU A 338 -18.67 -6.55 13.19
C GLU A 338 -19.75 -5.59 12.69
N ALA A 339 -19.94 -5.48 11.37
CA ALA A 339 -20.95 -4.61 10.78
C ALA A 339 -22.36 -5.00 11.23
N ARG A 340 -23.18 -4.00 11.58
CA ARG A 340 -24.54 -4.22 12.12
C ARG A 340 -25.65 -3.86 11.13
N THR A 341 -25.41 -2.90 10.26
CA THR A 341 -26.43 -2.25 9.45
C THR A 341 -26.03 -2.16 7.98
N ARG A 342 -24.82 -1.68 7.67
CA ARG A 342 -24.40 -1.44 6.29
C ARG A 342 -22.89 -1.55 6.11
N ILE A 343 -22.47 -2.11 4.98
CA ILE A 343 -21.09 -2.11 4.49
C ILE A 343 -21.08 -1.42 3.12
N SER A 344 -20.30 -0.35 2.96
CA SER A 344 -20.14 0.35 1.67
C SER A 344 -18.69 0.29 1.22
N ILE A 345 -18.42 -0.42 0.13
CA ILE A 345 -17.08 -0.59 -0.44
C ILE A 345 -17.00 0.10 -1.79
N THR A 346 -15.92 0.83 -2.03
CA THR A 346 -15.52 1.28 -3.37
C THR A 346 -14.13 0.73 -3.66
N THR A 347 -13.97 0.06 -4.79
CA THR A 347 -12.67 -0.48 -5.23
C THR A 347 -12.59 -0.50 -6.75
N PRO A 348 -11.43 -0.15 -7.36
CA PRO A 348 -11.23 -0.35 -8.79
C PRO A 348 -11.20 -1.84 -9.18
N TYR A 349 -10.77 -2.70 -8.24
CA TYR A 349 -10.54 -4.13 -8.48
C TYR A 349 -11.08 -4.95 -7.31
N LEU A 350 -12.06 -5.80 -7.56
CA LEU A 350 -12.67 -6.67 -6.56
C LEU A 350 -12.08 -8.07 -6.66
N ILE A 351 -10.96 -8.29 -5.97
CA ILE A 351 -10.29 -9.59 -5.92
C ILE A 351 -10.12 -9.99 -4.44
N PRO A 352 -11.22 -10.26 -3.72
CA PRO A 352 -11.15 -10.67 -2.32
C PRO A 352 -10.53 -12.07 -2.21
N ASN A 353 -9.83 -12.32 -1.11
CA ASN A 353 -9.49 -13.69 -0.75
C ASN A 353 -10.72 -14.40 -0.13
N GLU A 354 -10.62 -15.71 0.04
CA GLU A 354 -11.72 -16.52 0.61
C GLU A 354 -12.25 -15.99 1.95
N SER A 355 -11.38 -15.48 2.83
CA SER A 355 -11.81 -14.96 4.12
C SER A 355 -12.69 -13.70 3.98
N ILE A 356 -12.28 -12.74 3.14
CA ILE A 356 -13.06 -11.51 2.90
C ILE A 356 -14.34 -11.84 2.12
N LEU A 357 -14.24 -12.72 1.12
CA LEU A 357 -15.39 -13.14 0.32
C LEU A 357 -16.47 -13.82 1.18
N ASN A 358 -16.08 -14.76 2.04
CA ASN A 358 -17.00 -15.40 2.98
C ASN A 358 -17.58 -14.39 3.97
N ALA A 359 -16.75 -13.49 4.53
CA ALA A 359 -17.22 -12.50 5.48
C ALA A 359 -18.29 -11.57 4.88
N LEU A 360 -18.10 -11.11 3.64
CA LEU A 360 -19.09 -10.28 2.93
C LEU A 360 -20.41 -11.04 2.70
N ARG A 361 -20.33 -12.31 2.29
CA ARG A 361 -21.51 -13.16 2.10
C ARG A 361 -22.24 -13.41 3.41
N THR A 362 -21.52 -13.76 4.46
CA THR A 362 -22.10 -13.98 5.79
C THR A 362 -22.77 -12.73 6.33
N ALA A 363 -22.16 -11.56 6.16
CA ALA A 363 -22.78 -10.29 6.55
C ALA A 363 -24.09 -10.04 5.78
N ALA A 364 -24.06 -10.20 4.45
CA ALA A 364 -25.24 -10.01 3.60
C ALA A 364 -26.39 -10.98 3.93
N LEU A 365 -26.07 -12.28 4.06
CA LEU A 365 -27.03 -13.32 4.47
C LEU A 365 -27.54 -13.11 5.89
N GLY A 366 -26.75 -12.48 6.75
CA GLY A 366 -27.12 -12.08 8.11
C GLY A 366 -28.02 -10.84 8.18
N GLY A 367 -28.37 -10.23 7.04
CA GLY A 367 -29.25 -9.07 6.96
C GLY A 367 -28.55 -7.71 6.94
N VAL A 368 -27.21 -7.67 6.93
CA VAL A 368 -26.45 -6.42 6.77
C VAL A 368 -26.52 -5.97 5.31
N GLU A 369 -26.79 -4.69 5.07
CA GLU A 369 -26.81 -4.16 3.70
C GLU A 369 -25.39 -4.00 3.16
N VAL A 370 -24.95 -4.89 2.27
CA VAL A 370 -23.63 -4.79 1.62
C VAL A 370 -23.76 -4.15 0.24
N ARG A 371 -23.03 -3.05 0.02
CA ARG A 371 -22.95 -2.30 -1.25
C ARG A 371 -21.51 -2.24 -1.73
N ILE A 372 -21.26 -2.64 -2.97
CA ILE A 372 -19.95 -2.59 -3.60
C ILE A 372 -20.04 -1.75 -4.89
N MET A 373 -19.22 -0.72 -4.99
CA MET A 373 -19.08 0.11 -6.18
C MET A 373 -17.80 -0.26 -6.95
N LEU A 374 -17.99 -0.60 -8.22
CA LEU A 374 -16.93 -0.98 -9.16
C LEU A 374 -16.94 -0.06 -10.39
N PRO A 375 -15.81 0.11 -11.08
CA PRO A 375 -15.79 0.80 -12.36
C PRO A 375 -16.51 -0.02 -13.44
N ARG A 376 -17.34 0.64 -14.27
CA ARG A 376 -17.89 0.00 -15.50
C ARG A 376 -16.79 -0.28 -16.52
N GLU A 377 -15.82 0.63 -16.62
CA GLU A 377 -14.66 0.52 -17.51
C GLU A 377 -13.38 0.66 -16.68
N SER A 378 -12.39 -0.17 -16.94
CA SER A 378 -11.15 -0.27 -16.15
C SER A 378 -9.92 -0.01 -17.01
N ASP A 379 -8.87 0.52 -16.40
CA ASP A 379 -7.54 0.68 -16.98
C ASP A 379 -6.84 -0.66 -17.25
N ALA A 380 -7.28 -1.74 -16.61
CA ALA A 380 -6.73 -3.08 -16.75
C ALA A 380 -7.82 -4.13 -17.07
N ARG A 381 -8.04 -4.42 -18.37
CA ARG A 381 -9.09 -5.34 -18.86
C ARG A 381 -9.08 -6.72 -18.20
N PHE A 382 -7.91 -7.33 -18.05
CA PHE A 382 -7.80 -8.66 -17.44
C PHE A 382 -8.23 -8.64 -15.96
N VAL A 383 -7.78 -7.62 -15.21
CA VAL A 383 -8.13 -7.44 -13.80
C VAL A 383 -9.61 -7.11 -13.64
N HIS A 384 -10.20 -6.41 -14.60
CA HIS A 384 -11.63 -6.15 -14.64
C HIS A 384 -12.45 -7.44 -14.78
N TYR A 385 -12.12 -8.31 -15.74
CA TYR A 385 -12.80 -9.60 -15.86
C TYR A 385 -12.62 -10.49 -14.63
N ALA A 386 -11.43 -10.50 -14.04
CA ALA A 386 -11.18 -11.18 -12.77
C ALA A 386 -12.00 -10.59 -11.62
N SER A 387 -12.29 -9.28 -11.63
CA SER A 387 -13.17 -8.67 -10.63
C SER A 387 -14.62 -9.09 -10.81
N LEU A 388 -15.08 -9.16 -12.06
CA LEU A 388 -16.44 -9.56 -12.41
C LEU A 388 -16.73 -11.04 -12.07
N SER A 389 -15.72 -11.91 -12.04
CA SER A 389 -15.95 -13.33 -11.70
C SER A 389 -16.42 -13.55 -10.26
N TYR A 390 -16.19 -12.61 -9.35
CA TYR A 390 -16.68 -12.67 -7.96
C TYR A 390 -18.09 -12.08 -7.80
N VAL A 391 -18.58 -11.33 -8.79
CA VAL A 391 -19.83 -10.56 -8.67
C VAL A 391 -21.03 -11.50 -8.58
N THR A 392 -21.09 -12.57 -9.37
CA THR A 392 -22.23 -13.50 -9.37
C THR A 392 -22.51 -14.07 -7.99
N GLU A 393 -21.49 -14.62 -7.33
CA GLU A 393 -21.62 -15.24 -6.01
C GLU A 393 -22.00 -14.21 -4.92
N LEU A 394 -21.54 -12.96 -5.06
CA LEU A 394 -21.91 -11.88 -4.15
C LEU A 394 -23.38 -11.46 -4.35
N LEU A 395 -23.83 -11.35 -5.60
CA LEU A 395 -25.24 -11.06 -5.92
C LEU A 395 -26.17 -12.15 -5.38
N ASP A 396 -25.78 -13.42 -5.52
CA ASP A 396 -26.54 -14.57 -4.99
C ASP A 396 -26.69 -14.51 -3.46
N ALA A 397 -25.69 -13.95 -2.76
CA ALA A 397 -25.73 -13.72 -1.31
C ALA A 397 -26.50 -12.44 -0.89
N GLY A 398 -27.05 -11.68 -1.84
CA GLY A 398 -27.81 -10.45 -1.58
C GLY A 398 -26.96 -9.17 -1.52
N VAL A 399 -25.68 -9.23 -1.90
CA VAL A 399 -24.82 -8.03 -2.02
C VAL A 399 -25.26 -7.19 -3.20
N LYS A 400 -25.37 -5.87 -3.02
CA LYS A 400 -25.71 -4.92 -4.09
C LYS A 400 -24.43 -4.45 -4.78
N VAL A 401 -24.29 -4.73 -6.07
CA VAL A 401 -23.14 -4.29 -6.87
C VAL A 401 -23.56 -3.15 -7.80
N TYR A 402 -22.84 -2.03 -7.74
CA TYR A 402 -23.07 -0.84 -8.55
C TYR A 402 -21.89 -0.60 -9.50
N MET A 403 -22.19 -0.21 -10.73
CA MET A 403 -21.19 0.13 -11.73
C MET A 403 -21.09 1.64 -11.91
N TYR A 404 -19.89 2.20 -11.71
CA TYR A 404 -19.59 3.61 -11.93
C TYR A 404 -19.49 3.91 -13.42
N THR A 405 -20.29 4.87 -13.89
CA THR A 405 -20.46 5.13 -15.35
C THR A 405 -19.82 6.42 -15.83
N LYS A 406 -19.46 7.35 -14.94
CA LYS A 406 -18.93 8.67 -15.30
C LYS A 406 -17.44 8.68 -15.67
N GLY A 407 -16.78 7.53 -15.63
CA GLY A 407 -15.35 7.40 -15.90
C GLY A 407 -14.76 6.21 -15.16
N PHE A 408 -13.51 6.32 -14.74
CA PHE A 408 -12.83 5.32 -13.93
C PHE A 408 -12.87 5.71 -12.46
N ILE A 409 -13.36 4.82 -11.59
CA ILE A 409 -13.32 4.99 -10.14
C ILE A 409 -12.17 4.16 -9.56
N HIS A 410 -11.18 4.86 -9.03
CA HIS A 410 -9.95 4.29 -8.49
C HIS A 410 -9.88 4.40 -6.95
N SER A 411 -10.94 4.86 -6.27
CA SER A 411 -10.99 4.90 -4.80
C SER A 411 -10.84 3.51 -4.15
N LYS A 412 -10.15 3.42 -3.00
CA LYS A 412 -10.10 2.24 -2.13
C LYS A 412 -10.65 2.59 -0.76
N THR A 413 -11.96 2.50 -0.59
CA THR A 413 -12.63 2.94 0.63
C THR A 413 -13.61 1.87 1.12
N ILE A 414 -13.71 1.75 2.44
CA ILE A 414 -14.76 1.01 3.12
C ILE A 414 -15.39 1.93 4.18
N SER A 415 -16.71 1.93 4.28
CA SER A 415 -17.46 2.48 5.41
C SER A 415 -18.33 1.39 6.03
N ILE A 416 -18.46 1.39 7.36
CA ILE A 416 -19.22 0.42 8.13
C ILE A 416 -20.22 1.20 9.00
N ASP A 417 -21.49 0.82 8.93
CA ASP A 417 -22.61 1.34 9.73
C ASP A 417 -22.96 2.83 9.59
N GLY A 418 -22.28 3.58 8.72
CA GLY A 418 -22.57 4.97 8.38
C GLY A 418 -21.43 5.62 7.63
#